data_AF-A8U928-F1
#
_entry.id   AF-A8U928-F1
#
_cell.length_a   1.000
_cell.length_b   1.000
_cell.length_c   1.000
_cell.angle_alpha   90.00
_cell.angle_beta   90.00
_cell.angle_gamma   90.00
#
_symmetry.space_group_name_H-M   'P 1'
#
loop_
_entity.id
_entity.type
_entity.pdbx_description
1 polymer ?
#
loop_
_entity_poly.entity_id
_entity_poly.type
_entity_poly.pdbx_seq_one_letter_code
_entity_poly.pdbx_strand_id
1 'polypeptide(L)'
;MKQKITPIRVFMVSLLLCLFIELIIYKELSFYHTTNLTFYGASLFLIIGLFGASFSSGFFDFFNYSMRKFAFNIRNSRHSDEEFTIKPLSKVIGKGYSFFLKVGSALLAVCLLTLLAYYLIER
;
A
#
# COMPACT_ATOMS: atom_id res chain seq x y z
N MET A 1 -8.38 -25.00 -13.74
CA MET A 1 -7.89 -24.81 -12.36
C MET A 1 -7.71 -23.32 -12.09
N LYS A 2 -8.50 -22.69 -11.21
CA LYS A 2 -8.30 -21.28 -10.82
C LYS A 2 -7.06 -21.21 -9.92
N GLN A 3 -5.95 -20.68 -10.44
CA GLN A 3 -4.74 -20.50 -9.64
C GLN A 3 -5.04 -19.51 -8.49
N LYS A 4 -4.80 -19.92 -7.24
CA LYS A 4 -4.92 -19.02 -6.08
C LYS A 4 -3.78 -18.00 -6.15
N ILE A 5 -4.13 -16.73 -6.22
CA ILE A 5 -3.17 -15.62 -6.16
C ILE A 5 -2.69 -15.51 -4.72
N THR A 6 -1.43 -15.85 -4.48
CA THR A 6 -0.79 -15.74 -3.17
C THR A 6 0.19 -14.57 -3.16
N PRO A 7 0.41 -13.91 -2.01
CA PRO A 7 1.35 -12.78 -1.92
C PRO A 7 2.75 -13.15 -2.41
N ILE A 8 3.22 -14.36 -2.07
CA ILE A 8 4.53 -14.88 -2.48
C ILE A 8 4.64 -14.98 -4.01
N ARG A 9 3.59 -15.44 -4.70
CA ARG A 9 3.63 -15.53 -6.17
C ARG A 9 3.71 -14.16 -6.81
N VAL A 10 2.91 -13.21 -6.33
CA VAL A 10 2.95 -11.83 -6.87
C VAL A 10 4.30 -11.19 -6.57
N PHE A 11 4.83 -11.36 -5.36
CA PHE A 11 6.18 -10.92 -5.02
C PHE A 11 7.23 -11.48 -5.98
N MET A 12 7.24 -12.80 -6.21
CA MET A 12 8.20 -13.44 -7.11
C MET A 12 8.07 -12.90 -8.53
N VAL A 13 6.84 -12.79 -9.06
CA VAL A 13 6.60 -12.27 -10.41
C VAL A 13 7.05 -10.80 -10.52
N SER A 14 6.73 -9.97 -9.53
CA SER A 14 7.15 -8.57 -9.50
C SER A 14 8.67 -8.42 -9.45
N LEU A 15 9.36 -9.22 -8.62
CA LEU A 15 10.82 -9.19 -8.52
C LEU A 15 11.48 -9.64 -9.84
N LEU A 16 10.97 -10.71 -10.43
CA LEU A 16 11.45 -11.22 -11.72
C LEU A 16 11.25 -10.18 -12.83
N LEU A 17 10.10 -9.50 -12.83
CA LEU A 17 9.78 -8.43 -13.75
C LEU A 17 10.71 -7.22 -13.58
N CYS A 18 11.03 -6.83 -12.34
CA CYS A 18 12.04 -5.79 -12.08
C CYS A 18 13.41 -6.15 -12.68
N LEU A 19 13.89 -7.37 -12.43
CA LEU A 19 15.19 -7.82 -12.98
C LEU A 19 15.17 -7.91 -14.51
N PHE A 20 14.06 -8.34 -15.11
CA PHE A 20 13.91 -8.35 -16.57
C PHE A 20 13.94 -6.94 -17.16
N ILE A 21 13.22 -5.98 -16.56
CA ILE A 21 13.25 -4.59 -17.00
C ILE A 21 14.66 -4.03 -16.89
N GLU A 22 15.35 -4.31 -15.79
CA GLU A 22 16.73 -3.88 -15.58
C GLU A 22 17.65 -4.38 -16.69
N LEU A 23 17.57 -5.68 -17.01
CA LEU A 23 18.37 -6.29 -18.08
C LEU A 23 18.06 -5.72 -19.46
N ILE A 24 16.80 -5.39 -19.74
CA ILE A 24 16.39 -4.83 -21.05
C ILE A 24 16.86 -3.37 -21.19
N ILE A 25 16.72 -2.56 -20.15
CA ILE A 25 16.99 -1.12 -20.21
C ILE A 25 18.48 -0.83 -20.03
N TYR A 26 19.08 -1.39 -18.99
CA TYR A 26 20.45 -1.07 -18.59
C TYR A 26 21.48 -2.04 -19.15
N LYS A 27 21.05 -3.22 -19.67
CA LYS A 27 21.91 -4.30 -20.22
C LYS A 27 22.93 -4.87 -19.24
N GLU A 28 22.91 -4.41 -18.00
CA GLU A 28 23.80 -4.77 -16.91
C GLU A 28 22.97 -4.87 -15.65
N LEU A 29 23.37 -5.76 -14.74
CA LEU A 29 22.78 -5.87 -13.41
C LEU A 29 23.68 -5.11 -12.45
N SER A 30 23.13 -4.06 -11.84
CA SER A 30 23.83 -3.27 -10.82
C SER A 30 22.93 -3.08 -9.61
N PHE A 31 23.51 -3.14 -8.41
CA PHE A 31 22.74 -2.99 -7.18
C PHE A 31 22.04 -1.62 -7.11
N TYR A 32 22.58 -0.60 -7.79
CA TYR A 32 21.96 0.72 -7.93
C TYR A 32 20.66 0.66 -8.73
N HIS A 33 20.66 0.00 -9.88
CA HIS A 33 19.49 -0.09 -10.74
C HIS A 33 18.42 -1.01 -10.12
N THR A 34 18.83 -2.15 -9.57
CA THR A 34 17.92 -3.06 -8.87
C THR A 34 17.20 -2.39 -7.71
N THR A 35 17.92 -1.59 -6.90
CA THR A 35 17.34 -0.81 -5.80
C THR A 35 16.24 0.12 -6.29
N ASN A 36 16.52 0.93 -7.31
CA ASN A 36 15.57 1.91 -7.81
C ASN A 36 14.32 1.23 -8.37
N LEU A 37 14.49 0.17 -9.17
CA LEU A 37 13.37 -0.52 -9.80
C LEU A 37 12.50 -1.26 -8.77
N THR A 38 13.11 -1.93 -7.80
CA THR A 38 12.38 -2.59 -6.72
C THR A 38 11.70 -1.58 -5.79
N PHE A 39 12.27 -0.39 -5.59
CA PHE A 39 11.62 0.71 -4.86
C PHE A 39 10.35 1.20 -5.56
N TYR A 40 10.38 1.41 -6.88
CA TYR A 40 9.19 1.79 -7.63
C TYR A 40 8.09 0.71 -7.54
N GLY A 41 8.47 -0.57 -7.66
CA GLY A 41 7.54 -1.69 -7.43
C GLY A 41 6.97 -1.68 -6.01
N ALA A 42 7.82 -1.60 -5.00
CA ALA A 42 7.42 -1.57 -3.59
C ALA A 42 6.48 -0.41 -3.27
N SER A 43 6.81 0.80 -3.74
CA SER A 43 6.03 2.00 -3.48
C SER A 43 4.59 1.89 -3.99
N LEU A 44 4.39 1.36 -5.19
CA LEU A 44 3.04 1.15 -5.75
C LEU A 44 2.19 0.24 -4.84
N PHE A 45 2.74 -0.91 -4.43
CA PHE A 45 2.04 -1.84 -3.54
C PHE A 45 1.81 -1.25 -2.14
N LEU A 46 2.80 -0.55 -1.59
CA LEU A 46 2.71 0.05 -0.27
C LEU A 46 1.72 1.20 -0.23
N ILE A 47 1.67 2.06 -1.26
CA ILE A 47 0.66 3.12 -1.37
C ILE A 47 -0.74 2.50 -1.28
N ILE A 48 -1.05 1.54 -2.16
CA ILE A 48 -2.36 0.88 -2.16
C ILE A 48 -2.66 0.20 -0.81
N GLY A 49 -1.67 -0.52 -0.26
CA GLY A 49 -1.79 -1.21 1.01
C GLY A 49 -2.00 -0.28 2.21
N LEU A 50 -1.28 0.83 2.28
CA LEU A 50 -1.37 1.81 3.37
C LEU A 50 -2.66 2.63 3.28
N PHE A 51 -3.08 3.02 2.08
CA PHE A 51 -4.40 3.64 1.89
C PHE A 51 -5.51 2.69 2.32
N GLY A 52 -5.48 1.44 1.86
CA GLY A 52 -6.43 0.42 2.28
C GLY A 52 -6.45 0.19 3.79
N ALA A 53 -5.27 0.17 4.43
CA ALA A 53 -5.15 0.06 5.88
C ALA A 53 -5.76 1.27 6.60
N SER A 54 -5.52 2.47 6.08
CA SER A 54 -6.05 3.73 6.62
C SER A 54 -7.57 3.81 6.50
N PHE A 55 -8.15 3.28 5.42
CA PHE A 55 -9.60 3.16 5.28
C PHE A 55 -10.17 2.11 6.24
N SER A 56 -9.49 0.97 6.41
CA SER A 56 -9.92 -0.11 7.30
C SER A 56 -9.81 0.23 8.78
N SER A 57 -8.90 1.13 9.17
CA SER A 57 -8.63 1.47 10.58
C SER A 57 -9.72 2.30 11.26
N GLY A 58 -10.67 2.85 10.50
CA GLY A 58 -11.69 3.76 11.02
C GLY A 58 -11.24 5.21 11.11
N PHE A 59 -10.02 5.54 10.62
CA PHE A 59 -9.55 6.93 10.53
C PHE A 59 -10.54 7.83 9.79
N PHE A 60 -11.04 7.37 8.63
CA PHE A 60 -12.02 8.12 7.85
C PHE A 60 -13.40 8.17 8.50
N ASP A 61 -13.78 7.17 9.30
CA ASP A 61 -15.04 7.20 10.05
C ASP A 61 -14.98 8.25 11.16
N PHE A 62 -13.86 8.31 11.87
CA PHE A 62 -13.58 9.34 12.87
C PHE A 62 -13.52 10.74 12.26
N PHE A 63 -12.87 10.88 11.11
CA PHE A 63 -12.81 12.15 10.38
C PHE A 63 -14.21 12.62 9.95
N ASN A 64 -15.01 11.73 9.34
CA ASN A 64 -16.39 12.04 8.96
C ASN A 64 -17.26 12.43 10.16
N TYR A 65 -17.14 11.70 11.27
CA TYR A 65 -17.83 12.03 12.51
C TYR A 65 -17.42 13.42 13.03
N SER A 66 -16.13 13.72 13.07
CA SER A 66 -15.59 14.99 13.57
C SER A 66 -16.03 16.18 12.71
N MET A 67 -15.95 16.05 11.38
CA MET A 67 -16.40 17.09 10.44
C MET A 67 -17.89 17.37 10.58
N ARG A 68 -18.72 16.33 10.72
CA ARG A 68 -20.17 16.47 10.91
C ARG A 68 -20.50 17.09 12.26
N LYS A 69 -19.79 16.71 13.33
CA LYS A 69 -19.93 17.33 14.66
C LYS A 69 -19.59 18.82 14.61
N PHE A 70 -18.53 19.20 13.92
CA PHE A 70 -18.14 20.59 13.74
C PHE A 70 -19.18 21.38 12.92
N ALA A 71 -19.64 20.81 11.80
CA ALA A 71 -20.66 21.42 10.94
C ALA A 71 -22.01 21.59 11.67
N PHE A 72 -22.40 20.60 12.50
CA PHE A 72 -23.61 20.67 13.32
C PHE A 72 -23.51 21.75 14.40
N ASN A 73 -22.33 21.90 15.02
CA ASN A 73 -22.08 22.93 16.04
C ASN A 73 -22.11 24.36 15.45
N ILE A 74 -21.81 24.51 14.16
CA ILE A 74 -21.90 25.80 13.44
C ILE A 74 -23.36 26.13 13.07
N ARG A 75 -24.17 25.14 12.70
CA ARG A 75 -25.55 25.33 12.24
C ARG A 75 -26.57 25.27 13.39
N ASN A 76 -26.34 26.08 14.43
CA ASN A 76 -27.19 26.18 15.62
C ASN A 76 -28.69 26.01 15.23
N SER A 77 -29.32 24.94 15.73
CA SER A 77 -30.77 24.63 15.74
C SER A 77 -31.38 23.65 14.71
N ARG A 78 -32.20 22.75 15.30
CA ARG A 78 -33.40 22.04 14.81
C ARG A 78 -33.23 20.77 13.97
N HIS A 79 -33.65 19.66 14.60
CA HIS A 79 -34.13 18.36 14.07
C HIS A 79 -33.20 17.67 13.04
N SER A 80 -32.84 16.39 13.17
CA SER A 80 -33.57 15.25 13.71
C SER A 80 -32.59 14.22 14.27
N ASP A 81 -33.03 13.51 15.31
CA ASP A 81 -32.50 12.20 15.71
C ASP A 81 -32.83 11.14 14.64
N GLU A 82 -32.57 11.43 13.36
CA GLU A 82 -32.67 10.47 12.28
C GLU A 82 -31.48 9.53 12.36
N GLU A 83 -31.67 8.54 13.22
CA GLU A 83 -31.14 7.19 13.21
C GLU A 83 -29.99 6.97 12.21
N PHE A 84 -28.82 7.40 12.70
CA PHE A 84 -27.50 7.33 12.12
C PHE A 84 -27.11 5.89 11.74
N THR A 85 -27.61 5.40 10.60
CA THR A 85 -27.31 4.07 10.07
C THR A 85 -26.46 4.13 8.80
N ILE A 86 -25.50 5.07 8.73
CA ILE A 86 -24.45 4.99 7.71
C ILE A 86 -23.48 3.89 8.13
N LYS A 87 -23.37 2.82 7.33
CA LYS A 87 -22.37 1.78 7.57
C LYS A 87 -20.98 2.43 7.54
N PRO A 88 -20.16 2.28 8.60
CA PRO A 88 -18.83 2.85 8.64
C PRO A 88 -17.97 2.29 7.52
N LEU A 89 -17.20 3.16 6.88
CA LEU A 89 -16.36 2.85 5.73
C LEU A 89 -15.33 1.77 6.10
N SER A 90 -14.83 1.77 7.34
CA SER A 90 -13.96 0.72 7.88
C SER A 90 -14.57 -0.68 7.85
N LYS A 91 -15.90 -0.81 7.99
CA LYS A 91 -16.60 -2.11 7.91
C LYS A 91 -16.84 -2.56 6.47
N VAL A 92 -16.78 -1.64 5.51
CA VAL A 92 -16.94 -1.94 4.07
C VAL A 92 -15.60 -2.32 3.45
N ILE A 93 -14.50 -1.66 3.85
CA ILE A 93 -13.15 -2.05 3.43
C ILE A 93 -12.77 -3.36 4.15
N GLY A 94 -12.76 -4.46 3.39
CA GLY A 94 -12.27 -5.75 3.86
C GLY A 94 -10.75 -5.77 4.08
N LYS A 95 -10.20 -6.93 4.47
CA LYS A 95 -8.76 -7.11 4.78
C LYS A 95 -7.84 -7.25 3.55
N GLY A 96 -8.32 -6.88 2.36
CA GLY A 96 -7.58 -7.01 1.10
C GLY A 96 -6.27 -6.23 1.09
N TYR A 97 -6.21 -5.10 1.81
CA TYR A 97 -5.01 -4.27 1.94
C TYR A 97 -3.79 -5.03 2.51
N SER A 98 -4.01 -6.05 3.35
CA SER A 98 -2.94 -6.87 3.93
C SER A 98 -2.15 -7.61 2.85
N PHE A 99 -2.80 -7.98 1.74
CA PHE A 99 -2.14 -8.59 0.60
C PHE A 99 -1.09 -7.63 0.01
N PHE A 100 -1.51 -6.41 -0.30
CA PHE A 100 -0.65 -5.37 -0.89
C PHE A 100 0.48 -4.98 0.06
N LEU A 101 0.20 -4.85 1.36
CA LEU A 101 1.23 -4.58 2.37
C LEU A 101 2.29 -5.69 2.43
N LYS A 102 1.90 -6.97 2.40
CA LYS A 102 2.85 -8.10 2.43
C LYS A 102 3.76 -8.10 1.19
N VAL A 103 3.20 -7.88 0.01
CA VAL A 103 3.98 -7.82 -1.23
C VAL A 103 4.91 -6.61 -1.24
N GLY A 104 4.37 -5.43 -0.93
CA GLY A 104 5.13 -4.18 -0.92
C GLY A 104 6.25 -4.16 0.12
N SER A 105 6.00 -4.67 1.33
CA SER A 105 7.03 -4.78 2.37
C SER A 105 8.14 -5.77 2.00
N ALA A 106 7.80 -6.89 1.37
CA ALA A 106 8.79 -7.85 0.89
C ALA A 106 9.68 -7.24 -0.22
N LEU A 107 9.08 -6.53 -1.18
CA LEU A 107 9.83 -5.78 -2.20
C LEU A 107 10.71 -4.68 -1.58
N LEU A 108 10.18 -3.97 -0.58
CA LEU A 108 10.95 -2.95 0.14
C LEU A 108 12.15 -3.56 0.87
N ALA A 109 12.00 -4.74 1.49
CA ALA A 109 13.11 -5.43 2.12
C ALA A 109 14.21 -5.77 1.10
N VAL A 110 13.84 -6.24 -0.09
CA VAL A 110 14.81 -6.48 -1.18
C VAL A 110 15.48 -5.17 -1.59
N CYS A 111 14.74 -4.09 -1.78
CA CYS A 111 15.28 -2.77 -2.10
C CYS A 111 16.31 -2.29 -1.08
N LEU A 112 16.03 -2.46 0.22
CA LEU A 112 16.96 -2.09 1.28
C LEU A 112 18.21 -2.97 1.29
N LEU A 113 18.05 -4.28 1.04
CA LEU A 113 19.17 -5.22 0.95
C LEU A 113 20.08 -4.91 -0.24
N THR A 114 19.50 -4.60 -1.41
CA THR A 114 20.28 -4.23 -2.59
C THR A 114 20.94 -2.87 -2.43
N LEU A 115 20.28 -1.93 -1.76
CA LEU A 115 20.88 -0.63 -1.45
C LEU A 115 22.07 -0.80 -0.50
N LEU A 116 21.93 -1.65 0.50
CA LEU A 116 23.02 -1.97 1.42
C LEU A 116 24.17 -2.68 0.70
N ALA A 117 23.87 -3.64 -0.18
CA ALA A 117 24.87 -4.31 -1.01
C ALA A 117 25.62 -3.32 -1.92
N TYR A 118 24.91 -2.37 -2.53
CA TYR A 118 25.52 -1.29 -3.33
C TYR A 118 26.57 -0.52 -2.51
N TYR A 119 26.22 -0.13 -1.29
CA TYR A 119 27.12 0.63 -0.41
C TYR A 119 28.28 -0.16 0.19
N LEU A 120 28.19 -1.49 0.26
CA LEU A 120 29.24 -2.33 0.86
C LEU A 120 30.17 -2.99 -0.17
N ILE A 121 29.67 -3.23 -1.39
CA ILE A 121 30.36 -4.06 -2.40
C ILE A 121 30.77 -3.23 -3.62
N GLU A 122 29.88 -2.36 -4.10
CA GLU A 122 30.04 -1.70 -5.40
C GLU A 122 30.59 -0.27 -5.30
N ARG A 123 30.44 0.37 -4.13
CA ARG A 123 30.94 1.72 -3.82
C ARG A 123 32.07 1.67 -2.79
#